data_AF-A0A517V825-F1
#
_entry.id   AF-A0A517V825-F1
#
_cell.length_a   1.000
_cell.length_b   1.000
_cell.length_c   1.000
_cell.angle_alpha   90.00
_cell.angle_beta   90.00
_cell.angle_gamma   90.00
#
_symmetry.space_group_name_H-M   'P 1'
#
loop_
_entity.id
_entity.type
_entity.pdbx_description
1 polymer ?
#
loop_
_entity_poly.entity_id
_entity_poly.type
_entity_poly.pdbx_seq_one_letter_code
_entity_poly.pdbx_strand_id
1 'polypeptide(L)'
;MGSSSSGLNERFEVATQAECARFFGLSARTIQLWISAGCPGVSGCYPLADMLEWAKVNRWYKSSDPMLAGGSESDNLERYRGFRADLAEIDLQERESTMINPAKVRDTYLGSLQFFREAAGQLTQRFGNGAGKILSEAIENAERQVESVNEE
;
A
#
# COMPACT_ATOMS: atom_id res chain seq x y z
N MET A 1 10.83 -32.33 -24.83
CA MET A 1 11.39 -31.11 -24.21
C MET A 1 11.85 -30.21 -25.35
N GLY A 2 11.00 -29.26 -25.77
CA GLY A 2 11.29 -28.36 -26.89
C GLY A 2 11.83 -27.05 -26.36
N SER A 3 13.09 -26.75 -26.67
CA SER A 3 13.76 -25.50 -26.33
C SER A 3 13.09 -24.33 -27.04
N SER A 4 12.31 -23.52 -26.31
CA SER A 4 11.86 -22.20 -26.77
C SER A 4 13.04 -21.24 -26.73
N SER A 5 13.80 -21.14 -27.84
CA SER A 5 14.76 -20.07 -28.01
C SER A 5 13.99 -18.75 -28.07
N SER A 6 14.15 -17.91 -27.06
CA SER A 6 13.74 -16.50 -27.08
C SER A 6 14.53 -15.78 -28.17
N GLY A 7 14.02 -15.83 -29.40
CA GLY A 7 14.64 -15.29 -30.62
C GLY A 7 14.52 -13.77 -30.71
N LEU A 8 15.07 -13.06 -29.73
CA LEU A 8 15.35 -11.63 -29.89
C LEU A 8 16.59 -11.52 -30.77
N ASN A 9 16.41 -11.12 -32.04
CA ASN A 9 17.53 -10.78 -32.91
C ASN A 9 18.21 -9.50 -32.42
N GLU A 10 19.49 -9.26 -32.81
CA GLU A 10 20.27 -8.06 -32.48
C GLU A 10 19.55 -6.72 -32.84
N ARG A 11 18.48 -6.79 -33.63
CA ARG A 11 17.62 -5.66 -34.02
C ARG A 11 16.37 -5.45 -33.16
N PHE A 12 16.19 -6.17 -32.05
CA PHE A 12 15.00 -6.08 -31.18
C PHE A 12 13.69 -6.33 -31.94
N GLU A 13 13.70 -7.34 -32.81
CA GLU A 13 12.54 -7.78 -33.59
C GLU A 13 12.06 -9.13 -33.08
N VAL A 14 10.75 -9.36 -33.11
CA VAL A 14 10.15 -10.68 -32.85
C VAL A 14 9.32 -11.14 -34.05
N ALA A 15 9.25 -12.45 -34.25
CA ALA A 15 8.59 -13.03 -35.42
C ALA A 15 7.07 -13.17 -35.23
N THR A 16 6.62 -13.33 -33.98
CA THR A 16 5.22 -13.64 -33.69
C THR A 16 4.52 -12.54 -32.90
N GLN A 17 3.23 -12.38 -33.18
CA GLN A 17 2.37 -11.45 -32.44
C GLN A 17 2.28 -11.81 -30.95
N ALA A 18 2.35 -13.10 -30.62
CA ALA A 18 2.31 -13.59 -29.25
C ALA A 18 3.56 -13.19 -28.44
N GLU A 19 4.73 -13.19 -29.08
CA GLU A 19 5.96 -12.70 -28.46
C GLU A 19 5.95 -11.18 -28.28
N CYS A 20 5.47 -10.45 -29.28
CA CYS A 20 5.28 -8.99 -29.20
C CYS A 20 4.32 -8.62 -28.06
N ALA A 21 3.17 -9.31 -27.99
CA ALA A 21 2.18 -9.12 -26.93
C ALA A 21 2.78 -9.37 -25.53
N ARG A 22 3.58 -10.44 -25.39
CA ARG A 22 4.28 -10.78 -24.15
C ARG A 22 5.30 -9.71 -23.75
N PHE A 23 6.06 -9.19 -24.70
CA PHE A 23 7.04 -8.13 -24.47
C PHE A 23 6.38 -6.86 -23.89
N PHE A 24 5.23 -6.47 -24.44
CA PHE A 24 4.49 -5.29 -23.96
C PHE A 24 3.54 -5.56 -22.79
N GLY A 25 3.39 -6.82 -22.34
CA GLY A 25 2.42 -7.18 -21.30
C GLY A 25 0.96 -6.98 -21.72
N LEU A 26 0.67 -7.08 -23.02
CA LEU A 26 -0.65 -6.84 -23.61
C LEU A 26 -1.24 -8.13 -24.19
N SER A 27 -2.54 -8.11 -24.54
CA SER A 27 -3.17 -9.20 -25.28
C SER A 27 -2.78 -9.15 -26.77
N ALA A 28 -2.71 -10.30 -27.45
CA ALA A 28 -2.47 -10.35 -28.90
C ALA A 28 -3.53 -9.56 -29.69
N ARG A 29 -4.78 -9.54 -29.20
CA ARG A 29 -5.86 -8.72 -29.76
C ARG A 29 -5.56 -7.22 -29.67
N THR A 30 -4.97 -6.77 -28.56
CA THR A 30 -4.55 -5.37 -28.39
C THR A 30 -3.47 -5.00 -29.41
N ILE A 31 -2.51 -5.90 -29.65
CA ILE A 31 -1.48 -5.70 -30.66
C ILE A 31 -2.10 -5.63 -32.07
N GLN A 32 -3.07 -6.48 -32.39
CA GLN A 32 -3.78 -6.41 -33.66
C GLN A 32 -4.49 -5.06 -33.86
N LEU A 33 -5.11 -4.56 -32.79
CA LEU A 33 -5.76 -3.25 -32.80
C LEU A 33 -4.74 -2.12 -33.05
N TRP A 34 -3.55 -2.21 -32.47
CA TRP A 34 -2.48 -1.24 -32.70
C TRP A 34 -2.04 -1.25 -34.17
N ILE A 35 -1.80 -2.42 -34.75
CA ILE A 35 -1.42 -2.55 -36.16
C ILE A 35 -2.50 -1.98 -37.07
N SER A 36 -3.78 -2.26 -36.79
CA SER A 36 -4.90 -1.69 -37.54
C SER A 36 -5.00 -0.16 -37.43
N ALA A 37 -4.43 0.42 -36.36
CA ALA A 37 -4.37 1.86 -36.12
C ALA A 37 -3.08 2.50 -36.68
N GLY A 38 -2.25 1.75 -37.40
CA GLY A 38 -1.02 2.26 -38.02
C GLY A 38 0.25 2.04 -37.20
N CYS A 39 0.23 1.16 -36.20
CA CYS A 39 1.45 0.75 -35.50
C CYS A 39 2.35 -0.09 -36.43
N PRO A 40 3.67 0.18 -36.47
CA PRO A 40 4.60 -0.57 -37.31
C PRO A 40 4.65 -2.04 -36.87
N GLY A 41 4.47 -2.98 -37.79
CA GLY A 41 4.57 -4.41 -37.50
C GLY A 41 3.66 -5.24 -38.39
N VAL A 42 4.19 -6.36 -38.88
CA VAL A 42 3.47 -7.31 -39.74
C VAL A 42 3.74 -8.72 -39.27
N SER A 43 2.88 -9.67 -39.68
CA SER A 43 3.12 -11.08 -39.36
C SER A 43 4.49 -11.52 -39.87
N GLY A 44 5.31 -12.09 -38.99
CA GLY A 44 6.69 -12.48 -39.29
C GLY A 44 7.76 -11.43 -38.96
N CYS A 45 7.38 -10.16 -38.70
CA CYS A 45 8.32 -9.11 -38.28
C CYS A 45 7.63 -8.01 -37.47
N TYR A 46 7.93 -7.97 -36.18
CA TYR A 46 7.47 -6.95 -35.24
C TYR A 46 8.68 -6.18 -34.66
N PRO A 47 8.96 -4.97 -35.16
CA PRO A 47 10.06 -4.13 -34.65
C PRO A 47 9.66 -3.50 -33.31
N LEU A 48 10.09 -4.11 -32.20
CA LEU A 48 9.63 -3.74 -30.86
C LEU A 48 9.99 -2.29 -30.51
N ALA A 49 11.15 -1.80 -30.95
CA ALA A 49 11.58 -0.43 -30.70
C ALA A 49 10.65 0.60 -31.39
N ASP A 50 10.33 0.39 -32.66
CA ASP A 50 9.43 1.29 -33.40
C ASP A 50 8.00 1.20 -32.88
N MET A 51 7.55 0.00 -32.49
CA MET A 51 6.27 -0.19 -31.83
C MET A 51 6.18 0.54 -30.49
N LEU A 52 7.26 0.53 -29.71
CA LEU A 52 7.37 1.24 -28.44
C LEU A 52 7.27 2.76 -28.67
N GLU A 53 8.00 3.32 -29.63
CA GLU A 53 7.94 4.75 -29.96
C GLU A 53 6.56 5.15 -30.49
N TRP A 54 5.97 4.35 -31.38
CA TRP A 54 4.61 4.56 -31.83
C TRP A 54 3.61 4.54 -30.67
N ALA A 55 3.73 3.57 -29.77
CA ALA A 55 2.86 3.43 -28.62
C ALA A 55 3.03 4.59 -27.64
N LYS A 56 4.26 5.05 -27.37
CA LYS A 56 4.53 6.26 -26.57
C LYS A 56 3.74 7.44 -27.07
N VAL A 57 3.74 7.70 -28.38
CA VAL A 57 3.05 8.85 -28.98
C VAL A 57 1.53 8.68 -29.05
N ASN A 58 1.06 7.48 -29.45
CA ASN A 58 -0.34 7.28 -29.85
C ASN A 58 -1.22 6.63 -28.77
N ARG A 59 -0.64 5.94 -27.80
CA ARG A 59 -1.37 5.13 -26.82
C ARG A 59 -0.98 5.43 -25.38
N TRP A 60 0.30 5.61 -25.09
CA TRP A 60 0.85 5.81 -23.75
C TRP A 60 1.09 7.28 -23.38
N TYR A 61 0.98 8.25 -24.31
CA TYR A 61 0.98 9.69 -24.00
C TYR A 61 -0.33 10.20 -23.37
N LYS A 62 -0.99 9.36 -22.59
CA LYS A 62 -2.07 9.72 -21.67
C LYS A 62 -1.72 9.06 -20.35
N SER A 63 -0.86 9.75 -19.61
CA SER A 63 -0.40 9.49 -18.23
C SER A 63 -0.35 8.03 -17.78
N SER A 64 0.84 7.56 -17.41
CA SER A 64 1.06 6.29 -16.70
C SER A 64 0.37 6.19 -15.33
N ASP A 65 -0.53 7.11 -14.99
CA ASP A 65 -1.51 6.96 -13.93
C ASP A 65 -2.90 6.80 -14.57
N PRO A 66 -3.51 5.59 -14.51
CA PRO A 66 -4.83 5.32 -15.06
C PRO A 66 -5.94 6.25 -14.56
N MET A 67 -5.73 7.00 -13.47
CA MET A 67 -6.70 7.97 -12.93
C MET A 67 -6.57 9.41 -13.46
N LEU A 68 -5.52 9.74 -14.22
CA LEU A 68 -5.32 11.11 -14.76
C LEU A 68 -5.71 11.25 -16.25
N ALA A 69 -6.05 10.15 -16.91
CA ALA A 69 -6.38 10.15 -18.35
C ALA A 69 -7.81 10.67 -18.69
N GLY A 70 -8.63 11.00 -17.68
CA GLY A 70 -9.94 11.61 -17.84
C GLY A 70 -9.91 13.10 -17.54
N GLY A 71 -9.75 13.93 -18.57
CA GLY A 71 -9.85 15.40 -18.49
C GLY A 71 -11.28 15.88 -18.23
N SER A 72 -11.81 15.55 -17.05
CA SER A 72 -13.08 16.07 -16.53
C SER A 72 -12.77 16.64 -15.16
N GLU A 73 -13.05 17.93 -14.97
CA GLU A 73 -13.13 18.61 -13.67
C GLU A 73 -14.28 18.01 -12.84
N SER A 74 -14.19 16.73 -12.53
CA SER A 74 -15.16 16.02 -11.71
C SER A 74 -14.77 16.21 -10.25
N ASP A 75 -15.70 16.72 -9.43
CA ASP A 75 -15.60 16.88 -7.97
C ASP A 75 -15.01 15.63 -7.27
N ASN A 76 -15.24 14.44 -7.82
CA ASN A 76 -14.70 13.19 -7.31
C ASN A 76 -13.17 13.08 -7.43
N LEU A 77 -12.55 13.68 -8.46
CA LEU A 77 -11.10 13.69 -8.62
C LEU A 77 -10.42 14.61 -7.62
N GLU A 78 -11.04 15.74 -7.27
CA GLU A 78 -10.52 16.63 -6.23
C GLU A 78 -10.60 15.99 -4.85
N ARG A 79 -11.72 15.33 -4.52
CA ARG A 79 -11.84 14.54 -3.27
C ARG A 79 -10.78 13.46 -3.17
N TYR A 80 -10.54 12.72 -4.27
CA TYR A 80 -9.50 11.70 -4.31
C TYR A 80 -8.09 12.27 -4.11
N ARG A 81 -7.80 13.44 -4.68
CA ARG A 81 -6.53 14.16 -4.45
C ARG A 81 -6.39 14.60 -2.99
N GLY A 82 -7.47 15.07 -2.37
CA GLY A 82 -7.54 15.37 -0.95
C GLY A 82 -7.16 14.16 -0.10
N PHE A 83 -7.88 13.04 -0.26
CA PHE A 83 -7.58 11.81 0.50
C PHE A 83 -6.15 11.29 0.31
N ARG A 84 -5.57 11.46 -0.87
CA ARG A 84 -4.17 11.11 -1.14
C ARG A 84 -3.18 12.04 -0.44
N ALA A 85 -3.50 13.33 -0.35
CA ALA A 85 -2.71 14.29 0.42
C ALA A 85 -2.79 13.97 1.92
N ASP A 86 -3.99 13.68 2.44
CA ASP A 86 -4.21 13.33 3.83
C ASP A 86 -3.44 12.05 4.21
N LEU A 87 -3.48 11.01 3.36
CA LEU A 87 -2.69 9.79 3.56
C LEU A 87 -1.19 10.07 3.59
N ALA A 88 -0.70 10.94 2.71
CA ALA A 88 0.71 11.31 2.69
C ALA A 88 1.12 12.12 3.94
N GLU A 89 0.22 12.93 4.48
CA GLU A 89 0.44 13.67 5.73
C GLU A 89 0.49 12.71 6.92
N ILE A 90 -0.41 11.73 6.99
CA ILE A 90 -0.40 10.68 8.01
C ILE A 90 0.92 9.88 7.95
N ASP A 91 1.35 9.46 6.76
CA ASP A 91 2.62 8.74 6.56
C ASP A 91 3.83 9.58 7.03
N LEU A 92 3.80 10.91 6.81
CA LEU A 92 4.84 11.82 7.27
C LEU A 92 4.86 11.92 8.80
N GLN A 93 3.69 12.06 9.43
CA GLN A 93 3.57 12.09 10.89
C GLN A 93 4.01 10.76 11.56
N GLU A 94 3.81 9.62 10.88
CA GLU A 94 4.33 8.33 11.33
C GLU A 94 5.86 8.31 11.33
N ARG A 95 6.49 8.79 10.25
CA ARG A 95 7.96 8.86 10.12
C ARG A 95 8.60 9.83 11.09
N GLU A 96 7.92 10.93 11.38
CA GLU A 96 8.34 11.89 12.40
C GLU A 96 8.14 11.36 13.84
N SER A 97 7.58 10.16 14.00
CA SER A 97 7.27 9.55 15.31
C SER A 97 6.31 10.40 16.15
N THR A 98 5.51 11.25 15.52
CA THR A 98 4.55 12.13 16.19
C THR A 98 3.23 11.41 16.46
N MET A 99 2.91 10.36 15.69
CA MET A 99 1.75 9.51 15.95
C MET A 99 2.04 8.46 17.02
N ILE A 100 1.23 8.51 18.08
CA ILE A 100 1.22 7.50 19.13
C ILE A 100 0.24 6.42 18.73
N ASN A 101 0.70 5.17 18.61
CA ASN A 101 -0.19 4.03 18.40
C ASN A 101 -0.96 3.75 19.72
N PRO A 102 -2.27 3.99 19.77
CA PRO A 102 -3.04 3.87 21.02
C PRO A 102 -3.07 2.43 21.54
N ALA A 103 -3.09 1.43 20.66
CA ALA A 103 -3.03 0.02 21.04
C ALA A 103 -1.68 -0.30 21.71
N LYS A 104 -0.57 0.20 21.15
CA LYS A 104 0.76 0.01 21.74
C LYS A 104 0.90 0.69 23.11
N VAL A 105 0.35 1.89 23.27
CA VAL A 105 0.33 2.57 24.58
C VAL A 105 -0.50 1.80 25.58
N ARG A 106 -1.68 1.31 25.19
CA ARG A 106 -2.54 0.47 26.03
C ARG A 106 -1.80 -0.78 26.48
N ASP A 107 -1.19 -1.53 25.57
CA ASP A 107 -0.47 -2.75 25.91
C ASP A 107 0.70 -2.47 26.86
N THR A 108 1.44 -1.39 26.61
CA THR A 108 2.54 -0.95 27.49
C THR A 108 2.02 -0.57 28.88
N TYR A 109 0.91 0.16 28.94
CA TYR A 109 0.28 0.60 30.18
C TYR A 109 -0.26 -0.59 30.98
N LEU A 110 -1.04 -1.49 30.37
CA LEU A 110 -1.56 -2.69 31.02
C LEU A 110 -0.43 -3.62 31.48
N GLY A 111 0.64 -3.74 30.70
CA GLY A 111 1.85 -4.45 31.12
C GLY A 111 2.48 -3.84 32.38
N SER A 112 2.49 -2.51 32.48
CA SER A 112 3.00 -1.82 33.68
C SER A 112 2.15 -2.06 34.94
N LEU A 113 0.83 -2.30 34.78
CA LEU A 113 -0.07 -2.61 35.90
C LEU A 113 0.30 -3.90 36.65
N GLN A 114 0.96 -4.84 35.97
CA GLN A 114 1.43 -6.07 36.61
C GLN A 114 2.41 -5.78 37.75
N PHE A 115 3.33 -4.82 37.58
CA PHE A 115 4.29 -4.44 38.63
C PHE A 115 3.58 -3.84 39.86
N PHE A 116 2.52 -3.07 39.64
CA PHE A 116 1.73 -2.51 40.74
C PHE A 116 0.94 -3.58 41.50
N ARG A 117 0.42 -4.61 40.79
CA ARG A 117 -0.25 -5.75 41.43
C ARG A 117 0.72 -6.57 42.28
N GLU A 118 1.94 -6.80 41.81
CA GLU A 118 2.98 -7.46 42.60
C GLU A 118 3.33 -6.64 43.85
N ALA A 119 3.46 -5.31 43.71
CA ALA A 119 3.68 -4.41 44.84
C ALA A 119 2.51 -4.44 45.85
N ALA A 120 1.26 -4.54 45.39
CA ALA A 120 0.09 -4.69 46.25
C ALA A 120 0.13 -5.99 47.06
N GLY A 121 0.59 -7.10 46.45
CA GLY A 121 0.84 -8.36 47.15
C GLY A 121 1.88 -8.23 48.26
N GLN A 122 3.00 -7.56 47.96
CA GLN A 122 4.06 -7.30 48.96
C GLN A 122 3.58 -6.39 50.10
N LEU A 123 2.80 -5.35 49.78
CA LEU A 123 2.17 -4.47 50.77
C LEU A 123 1.22 -5.24 51.69
N THR A 124 0.40 -6.12 51.12
CA THR A 124 -0.51 -7.00 51.87
C THR A 124 0.26 -7.87 52.85
N GLN A 125 1.37 -8.47 52.39
CA GLN A 125 2.19 -9.35 53.22
C GLN A 125 2.86 -8.61 54.38
N ARG A 126 3.31 -7.36 54.16
CA ARG A 126 4.08 -6.59 55.15
C ARG A 126 3.22 -5.78 56.12
N PHE A 127 2.12 -5.23 55.64
CA PHE A 127 1.31 -4.24 56.36
C PHE A 127 -0.15 -4.68 56.56
N GLY A 128 -0.49 -5.89 56.10
CA GLY A 128 -1.83 -6.45 56.19
C GLY A 128 -2.76 -6.02 55.05
N ASN A 129 -3.95 -6.62 55.03
CA ASN A 129 -4.92 -6.48 53.94
C ASN A 129 -5.36 -5.03 53.65
N GLY A 130 -5.37 -4.15 54.65
CA GLY A 130 -5.78 -2.76 54.47
C GLY A 130 -4.88 -2.01 53.48
N ALA A 131 -3.57 -2.21 53.57
CA ALA A 131 -2.61 -1.52 52.69
C ALA A 131 -2.67 -2.02 51.24
N GLY A 132 -2.82 -3.34 51.05
CA GLY A 132 -2.98 -3.94 49.73
C GLY A 132 -4.27 -3.53 49.02
N LYS A 133 -5.37 -3.37 49.79
CA LYS A 133 -6.67 -2.98 49.25
C LYS A 133 -6.64 -1.59 48.61
N ILE A 134 -5.98 -0.61 49.27
CA ILE A 134 -5.87 0.76 48.77
C ILE A 134 -5.20 0.78 47.38
N LEU A 135 -4.10 0.03 47.22
CA LEU A 135 -3.40 -0.03 45.95
C LEU A 135 -4.19 -0.80 44.87
N SER A 136 -4.89 -1.87 45.26
CA SER A 136 -5.72 -2.65 44.34
C SER A 136 -6.89 -1.83 43.80
N GLU A 137 -7.59 -1.09 44.66
CA GLU A 137 -8.67 -0.17 44.26
C GLU A 137 -8.16 0.95 43.33
N ALA A 138 -6.95 1.46 43.56
CA ALA A 138 -6.33 2.45 42.68
C ALA A 138 -6.04 1.87 41.28
N ILE A 139 -5.57 0.63 41.20
CA ILE A 139 -5.32 -0.07 39.91
C ILE A 139 -6.65 -0.28 39.16
N GLU A 140 -7.69 -0.75 39.84
CA GLU A 140 -9.02 -0.97 39.23
C GLU A 140 -9.65 0.33 38.70
N ASN A 141 -9.48 1.44 39.41
CA ASN A 141 -9.94 2.75 38.93
C ASN A 141 -9.15 3.21 37.71
N ALA A 142 -7.84 2.95 37.68
CA ALA A 142 -6.99 3.29 36.55
C ALA A 142 -7.35 2.48 35.29
N GLU A 143 -7.66 1.19 35.45
CA GLU A 143 -8.15 0.33 34.36
C GLU A 143 -9.47 0.85 33.77
N ARG A 144 -10.44 1.22 34.62
CA ARG A 144 -11.71 1.81 34.18
C ARG A 144 -11.53 3.10 33.39
N GLN A 145 -10.59 3.97 33.78
CA GLN A 145 -10.31 5.19 33.03
C GLN A 145 -9.72 4.89 31.64
N VAL A 146 -8.83 3.90 31.53
CA VAL A 146 -8.28 3.49 30.23
C VAL A 146 -9.35 2.89 29.33
N GLU A 147 -10.32 2.16 29.88
CA GLU A 147 -11.45 1.64 29.11
C GLU A 147 -12.34 2.77 28.57
N SER A 148 -12.66 3.79 29.39
CA SER A 148 -13.51 4.91 28.94
C SER A 148 -12.92 5.74 27.81
N VAL A 149 -11.58 5.82 27.70
CA VAL A 149 -10.90 6.57 26.62
C VAL A 149 -11.02 5.86 25.26
N ASN A 150 -11.39 4.58 25.22
CA ASN A 150 -11.56 3.83 23.96
C ASN A 150 -13.01 3.80 23.44
N GLU A 151 -13.98 4.25 24.24
CA GLU A 151 -15.40 4.28 23.85
C GLU A 151 -15.82 5.62 23.19
N GLU A 152 -14.97 6.64 23.26
CA GLU A 152 -15.12 7.94 22.59
C GLU A 152 -14.41 7.97 21.22
#